data_AF-A0A455UBM7-F1
#
_entry.id   AF-A0A455UBM7-F1
#
_cell.length_a   1.000
_cell.length_b   1.000
_cell.length_c   1.000
_cell.angle_alpha   90.00
_cell.angle_beta   90.00
_cell.angle_gamma   90.00
#
_symmetry.space_group_name_H-M   'P 1'
#
loop_
_entity.id
_entity.type
_entity.pdbx_description
1 polymer ?
#
loop_
_entity_poly.entity_id
_entity_poly.type
_entity_poly.pdbx_seq_one_letter_code
_entity_poly.pdbx_strand_id
1 'polypeptide(L)'
;MSTHLNAEYSHSTLSLPESALMSDLFTLRDYLRWVSSEFYLAGLHYGHGTDSAWDEAVALCLGALHLPWNIDPGVLEARLLPVERQRIIALARERITTRRPLPYLLGESFLLATRLALMSVY
;
A
#
# COMPACT_ATOMS: atom_id res chain seq x y z
N MET A 1 8.89 3.83 30.10
CA MET A 1 9.95 3.27 29.25
C MET A 1 9.48 3.26 27.80
N SER A 2 9.39 4.43 27.14
CA SER A 2 8.84 4.55 25.78
C SER A 2 9.34 5.82 25.10
N THR A 3 10.64 5.92 24.79
CA THR A 3 11.21 7.13 24.16
C THR A 3 12.24 6.82 23.07
N HIS A 4 12.12 5.69 22.37
CA HIS A 4 13.05 5.33 21.29
C HIS A 4 12.43 5.13 19.91
N LEU A 5 11.11 5.24 19.74
CA LEU A 5 10.48 5.07 18.43
C LEU A 5 10.53 6.33 17.54
N ASN A 6 10.90 7.51 18.08
CA ASN A 6 10.72 8.77 17.35
C ASN A 6 11.90 9.19 16.46
N ALA A 7 13.09 8.58 16.58
CA ALA A 7 14.27 9.04 15.84
C ALA A 7 14.36 8.46 14.41
N GLU A 8 13.96 7.21 14.20
CA GLU A 8 14.15 6.49 12.92
C GLU A 8 13.12 6.86 11.83
N TYR A 9 11.99 7.49 12.20
CA TYR A 9 10.94 7.91 11.25
C TYR A 9 11.09 9.35 10.74
N SER A 10 12.21 10.04 11.02
CA SER A 10 12.43 11.44 10.64
C SER A 10 12.39 11.72 9.12
N HIS A 11 12.34 10.67 8.29
CA HIS A 11 12.25 10.76 6.83
C HIS A 11 10.92 10.24 6.25
N SER A 12 9.96 9.84 7.08
CA SER A 12 8.66 9.35 6.60
C SER A 12 7.82 10.50 6.05
N THR A 13 7.45 10.39 4.79
CA THR A 13 6.61 11.36 4.08
C THR A 13 5.15 11.31 4.55
N LEU A 14 4.75 10.28 5.31
CA LEU A 14 3.42 10.19 5.93
C LEU A 14 3.15 11.23 7.02
N SER A 15 4.20 11.88 7.53
CA SER A 15 4.09 13.02 8.43
C SER A 15 3.51 14.26 7.75
N LEU A 16 3.58 14.33 6.42
CA LEU A 16 2.99 15.41 5.64
C LEU A 16 1.45 15.38 5.68
N PRO A 17 0.79 16.53 5.53
CA PRO A 17 -0.66 16.57 5.38
C PRO A 17 -1.07 15.83 4.10
N GLU A 18 -2.23 15.17 4.15
CA GLU A 18 -2.75 14.37 3.04
C GLU A 18 -2.91 15.19 1.75
N SER A 19 -3.29 16.47 1.89
CA SER A 19 -3.39 17.40 0.76
C SER A 19 -2.06 17.60 0.01
N ALA A 20 -0.93 17.59 0.71
CA ALA A 20 0.39 17.73 0.08
C ALA A 20 0.80 16.45 -0.66
N LEU A 21 0.51 15.29 -0.08
CA LEU A 21 0.74 14.01 -0.78
C LEU A 21 -0.12 13.90 -2.04
N MET A 22 -1.39 14.31 -1.95
CA MET A 22 -2.31 14.28 -3.09
C MET A 22 -1.97 15.29 -4.19
N SER A 23 -1.29 16.40 -3.86
CA SER A 23 -0.87 17.40 -4.85
C SER A 23 0.35 16.95 -5.65
N ASP A 24 1.18 16.08 -5.09
CA ASP A 24 2.48 15.71 -5.67
C ASP A 24 2.49 14.31 -6.29
N LEU A 25 1.56 13.43 -5.88
CA LEU A 25 1.37 12.09 -6.43
C LEU A 25 0.15 12.06 -7.35
N PHE A 26 0.35 11.64 -8.60
CA PHE A 26 -0.68 11.71 -9.63
C PHE A 26 -1.10 10.35 -10.16
N THR A 27 -0.14 9.46 -10.37
CA THR A 27 -0.35 8.18 -11.06
C THR A 27 -0.29 7.00 -10.10
N LEU A 28 -0.86 5.86 -10.50
CA LEU A 28 -0.73 4.62 -9.74
C LEU A 28 0.74 4.24 -9.51
N ARG A 29 1.62 4.46 -10.50
CA ARG A 29 3.08 4.25 -10.37
C ARG A 29 3.68 5.09 -9.24
N ASP A 30 3.28 6.35 -9.12
CA ASP A 30 3.76 7.24 -8.04
C ASP A 30 3.38 6.70 -6.66
N TYR A 31 2.14 6.22 -6.52
CA TYR A 31 1.63 5.64 -5.29
C TYR A 31 2.31 4.31 -4.94
N LEU A 32 2.53 3.41 -5.89
CA LEU A 32 3.25 2.15 -5.64
C LEU A 32 4.67 2.40 -5.12
N ARG A 33 5.41 3.28 -5.80
CA ARG A 33 6.77 3.67 -5.38
C ARG A 33 6.75 4.29 -3.98
N TRP A 34 5.81 5.21 -3.72
CA TRP A 34 5.70 5.90 -2.44
C TRP A 34 5.33 4.94 -1.30
N VAL A 35 4.25 4.15 -1.44
CA VAL A 35 3.81 3.17 -0.41
C VAL A 35 4.92 2.18 -0.10
N SER A 36 5.60 1.64 -1.12
CA SER A 36 6.71 0.71 -0.92
C SER A 36 7.85 1.32 -0.09
N SER A 37 8.14 2.60 -0.33
CA SER A 37 9.18 3.33 0.40
C SER A 37 8.78 3.52 1.87
N GLU A 38 7.53 3.92 2.14
CA GLU A 38 7.02 4.07 3.51
C GLU A 38 6.97 2.74 4.26
N PHE A 39 6.61 1.64 3.58
CA PHE A 39 6.59 0.30 4.15
C PHE A 39 7.98 -0.21 4.51
N TYR A 40 8.98 0.09 3.66
CA TYR A 40 10.37 -0.20 3.95
C TYR A 40 10.88 0.60 5.14
N LEU A 41 10.61 1.92 5.17
CA LEU A 41 10.99 2.80 6.30
C LEU A 41 10.32 2.38 7.61
N ALA A 42 9.09 1.89 7.56
CA ALA A 42 8.36 1.44 8.74
C ALA A 42 8.82 0.09 9.30
N GLY A 43 9.73 -0.62 8.61
CA GLY A 43 10.27 -1.91 9.04
C GLY A 43 9.19 -2.97 9.23
N LEU A 44 8.16 -2.98 8.37
CA LEU A 44 7.07 -3.95 8.48
C LEU A 44 7.61 -5.37 8.23
N HIS A 45 7.08 -6.33 8.99
CA HIS A 45 7.35 -7.75 8.78
C HIS A 45 6.31 -8.33 7.83
N TYR A 46 6.79 -9.05 6.81
CA TYR A 46 5.96 -9.74 5.82
C TYR A 46 6.15 -11.24 6.04
N GLY A 47 5.07 -12.00 6.26
CA GLY A 47 5.14 -13.44 6.51
C GLY A 47 5.38 -14.24 5.21
N HIS A 48 5.80 -15.51 5.34
CA HIS A 48 6.09 -16.46 4.26
C HIS A 48 4.95 -16.56 3.21
N GLY A 49 5.05 -15.76 2.15
CA GLY A 49 4.05 -15.65 1.06
C GLY A 49 3.74 -14.22 0.59
N THR A 50 4.21 -13.18 1.30
CA THR A 50 4.26 -11.78 0.82
C THR A 50 5.72 -11.37 0.86
N ASP A 51 6.42 -11.46 -0.28
CA ASP A 51 7.88 -11.57 -0.28
C ASP A 51 8.62 -10.22 -0.27
N SER A 52 7.91 -9.09 -0.30
CA SER A 52 8.53 -7.76 -0.19
C SER A 52 7.55 -6.64 0.19
N ALA A 53 8.11 -5.51 0.65
CA ALA A 53 7.38 -4.25 0.81
C ALA A 53 6.67 -3.81 -0.49
N TRP A 54 7.24 -4.19 -1.63
CA TRP A 54 6.67 -3.93 -2.95
C TRP A 54 5.39 -4.73 -3.20
N ASP A 55 5.40 -6.03 -2.92
CA ASP A 55 4.22 -6.88 -3.13
C ASP A 55 3.05 -6.46 -2.25
N GLU A 56 3.33 -6.07 -1.00
CA GLU A 56 2.30 -5.54 -0.10
C GLU A 56 1.78 -4.18 -0.59
N ALA A 57 2.64 -3.31 -1.12
CA ALA A 57 2.22 -2.04 -1.74
C ALA A 57 1.34 -2.25 -2.99
N VAL A 58 1.68 -3.24 -3.84
CA VAL A 58 0.87 -3.63 -5.00
C VAL A 58 -0.50 -4.13 -4.55
N ALA A 59 -0.54 -5.04 -3.57
CA ALA A 59 -1.80 -5.54 -3.02
C ALA A 59 -2.65 -4.41 -2.42
N LEU A 60 -2.03 -3.47 -1.69
CA LEU A 60 -2.71 -2.30 -1.13
C LEU A 60 -3.36 -1.46 -2.21
N CYS A 61 -2.58 -1.04 -3.21
CA CYS A 61 -3.05 -0.12 -4.23
C CYS A 61 -4.12 -0.77 -5.12
N LEU A 62 -3.93 -2.02 -5.55
CA LEU A 62 -4.94 -2.72 -6.33
C LEU A 62 -6.24 -2.93 -5.52
N GLY A 63 -6.13 -3.30 -4.25
CA GLY A 63 -7.29 -3.46 -3.37
C GLY A 63 -8.04 -2.17 -3.10
N ALA A 64 -7.31 -1.06 -2.89
CA ALA A 64 -7.90 0.26 -2.72
C ALA A 64 -8.71 0.70 -3.95
N LEU A 65 -8.24 0.31 -5.15
CA LEU A 65 -8.83 0.66 -6.44
C LEU A 65 -9.81 -0.41 -6.96
N HIS A 66 -10.01 -1.50 -6.23
CA HIS A 66 -10.82 -2.65 -6.66
C HIS A 66 -10.37 -3.25 -8.01
N LEU A 67 -9.06 -3.24 -8.26
CA LEU A 67 -8.47 -3.77 -9.49
C LEU A 67 -7.99 -5.22 -9.29
N PRO A 68 -8.06 -6.07 -10.33
CA PRO A 68 -7.54 -7.44 -10.27
C PRO A 68 -6.01 -7.47 -10.43
N TRP A 69 -5.34 -8.53 -9.98
CA TRP A 69 -3.87 -8.68 -10.11
C TRP A 69 -3.37 -8.85 -11.54
N ASN A 70 -4.22 -9.36 -12.43
CA ASN A 70 -3.88 -9.58 -13.84
C ASN A 70 -4.20 -8.35 -14.72
N ILE A 71 -4.27 -7.15 -14.13
CA ILE A 71 -4.55 -5.93 -14.87
C ILE A 71 -3.40 -5.59 -15.83
N ASP A 72 -3.76 -4.95 -16.95
CA ASP A 72 -2.79 -4.45 -17.92
C ASP A 72 -1.78 -3.48 -17.27
N PRO A 73 -0.46 -3.68 -17.43
CA PRO A 73 0.56 -2.83 -16.84
C PRO A 73 0.49 -1.35 -17.25
N GLY A 74 -0.19 -1.01 -18.35
CA GLY A 74 -0.44 0.37 -18.78
C GLY A 74 -1.25 1.18 -17.76
N VAL A 75 -2.00 0.52 -16.86
CA VAL A 75 -2.73 1.18 -15.77
C VAL A 75 -1.81 1.94 -14.81
N LEU A 76 -0.52 1.59 -14.76
CA LEU A 76 0.46 2.26 -13.91
C LEU A 76 0.61 3.75 -14.25
N GLU A 77 0.33 4.15 -15.49
CA GLU A 77 0.41 5.54 -15.95
C GLU A 77 -0.91 6.29 -15.82
N ALA A 78 -1.98 5.59 -15.42
CA ALA A 78 -3.28 6.20 -15.20
C ALA A 78 -3.23 7.16 -13.99
N ARG A 79 -3.89 8.31 -14.16
CA ARG A 79 -4.07 9.29 -13.08
C ARG A 79 -5.19 8.83 -12.17
N LEU A 80 -4.95 8.93 -10.86
CA LEU A 80 -5.94 8.61 -9.85
C LEU A 80 -6.83 9.82 -9.55
N LEU A 81 -8.10 9.55 -9.28
CA LEU A 81 -9.06 10.52 -8.74
C LEU A 81 -8.68 10.91 -7.30
N PRO A 82 -9.04 12.11 -6.83
CA PRO A 82 -8.73 12.54 -5.45
C PRO A 82 -9.22 11.56 -4.38
N VAL A 83 -10.40 10.94 -4.56
CA VAL A 83 -10.95 9.95 -3.62
C VAL A 83 -10.12 8.65 -3.58
N GLU A 84 -9.56 8.24 -4.71
CA GLU A 84 -8.71 7.05 -4.81
C GLU A 84 -7.37 7.29 -4.12
N ARG A 85 -6.78 8.47 -4.35
CA ARG A 85 -5.56 8.94 -3.71
C ARG A 85 -5.70 8.94 -2.19
N GLN A 86 -6.77 9.55 -1.70
CA GLN A 86 -7.12 9.60 -0.27
C GLN A 86 -7.23 8.20 0.33
N ARG A 87 -7.92 7.28 -0.36
CA ARG A 87 -8.08 5.90 0.12
C ARG A 87 -6.75 5.17 0.25
N ILE A 88 -5.85 5.30 -0.74
CA ILE A 88 -4.52 4.68 -0.69
C ILE A 88 -3.70 5.23 0.48
N ILE A 89 -3.70 6.56 0.68
CA ILE A 89 -2.96 7.21 1.77
C ILE A 89 -3.51 6.75 3.13
N ALA A 90 -4.84 6.69 3.29
CA ALA A 90 -5.47 6.24 4.51
C ALA A 90 -5.10 4.79 4.86
N LEU A 91 -5.16 3.89 3.88
CA LEU A 91 -4.80 2.48 4.07
C LEU A 91 -3.30 2.30 4.38
N ALA A 92 -2.42 3.04 3.71
CA ALA A 92 -0.99 3.01 4.00
C ALA A 92 -0.69 3.47 5.43
N ARG A 93 -1.33 4.56 5.86
CA ARG A 93 -1.22 5.07 7.24
C ARG A 93 -1.76 4.07 8.25
N GLU A 94 -2.91 3.45 8.00
CA GLU A 94 -3.49 2.44 8.88
C GLU A 94 -2.57 1.21 8.97
N ARG A 95 -2.02 0.73 7.84
CA ARG A 95 -1.10 -0.42 7.79
C ARG A 95 0.15 -0.20 8.63
N ILE A 96 0.74 0.98 8.56
CA ILE A 96 1.97 1.33 9.31
C ILE A 96 1.66 1.54 10.79
N THR A 97 0.58 2.23 11.11
CA THR A 97 0.22 2.57 12.50
C THR A 97 -0.22 1.33 13.28
N THR A 98 -1.10 0.52 12.68
CA THR A 98 -1.68 -0.65 13.36
C THR A 98 -0.79 -1.89 13.24
N ARG A 99 0.12 -1.91 12.26
CA ARG A 99 0.95 -3.06 11.88
C ARG A 99 0.17 -4.35 11.60
N ARG A 100 -1.15 -4.27 11.41
CA ARG A 100 -1.97 -5.43 11.07
C ARG A 100 -1.68 -5.86 9.63
N PRO A 101 -1.69 -7.17 9.34
CA PRO A 101 -1.58 -7.65 7.97
C PRO A 101 -2.66 -7.04 7.07
N LEU A 102 -2.26 -6.71 5.84
CA LEU A 102 -3.11 -6.05 4.84
C LEU A 102 -4.47 -6.73 4.55
N PRO A 103 -4.60 -8.07 4.57
CA PRO A 103 -5.90 -8.74 4.51
C PRO A 103 -6.97 -8.21 5.46
N TYR A 104 -6.59 -7.84 6.68
CA TYR A 104 -7.54 -7.34 7.67
C TYR A 104 -7.96 -5.88 7.41
N LEU A 105 -7.19 -5.16 6.58
CA LEU A 105 -7.49 -3.79 6.18
C LEU A 105 -8.41 -3.75 4.96
N LEU A 106 -8.20 -4.65 4.00
CA LEU A 106 -8.97 -4.71 2.76
C LEU A 106 -10.27 -5.54 2.88
N GLY A 107 -10.42 -6.33 3.94
CA GLY A 107 -11.57 -7.22 4.14
C GLY A 107 -11.47 -8.53 3.33
N GLU A 108 -12.23 -9.55 3.76
CA GLU A 108 -12.17 -10.92 3.22
C GLU A 108 -12.43 -11.03 1.72
N SER A 109 -13.17 -10.07 1.15
CA SER A 109 -13.54 -10.06 -0.28
C SER A 109 -12.36 -9.83 -1.23
N PHE A 110 -11.33 -9.08 -0.82
CA PHE A 110 -10.16 -8.88 -1.68
C PHE A 110 -9.27 -10.13 -1.72
N LEU A 111 -9.09 -10.81 -0.58
CA LEU A 111 -8.27 -12.00 -0.45
C LEU A 111 -8.78 -13.19 -1.28
N LEU A 112 -10.10 -13.35 -1.37
CA LEU A 112 -10.69 -14.44 -2.13
C LEU A 112 -10.35 -14.35 -3.62
N ALA A 113 -10.37 -13.12 -4.15
CA ALA A 113 -9.94 -12.86 -5.52
C ALA A 113 -8.41 -13.10 -5.68
N THR A 114 -7.58 -12.76 -4.67
CA THR A 114 -6.10 -12.86 -4.77
C THR A 114 -5.66 -14.30 -4.79
N ARG A 115 -6.29 -15.10 -3.93
CA ARG A 115 -5.96 -16.48 -3.69
C ARG A 115 -6.35 -17.38 -4.87
N LEU A 116 -7.41 -17.03 -5.60
CA LEU A 116 -7.80 -17.75 -6.82
C LEU A 116 -6.77 -17.58 -7.95
N ALA A 117 -6.06 -16.43 -8.02
CA ALA A 117 -5.03 -16.21 -9.03
C ALA A 117 -3.78 -17.07 -8.81
N LEU A 118 -3.42 -17.39 -7.55
CA LEU A 118 -2.30 -18.27 -7.22
C LEU A 118 -2.62 -19.76 -7.37
N MET A 119 -3.90 -20.15 -7.35
CA MET A 119 -4.34 -21.53 -7.56
C MET A 119 -4.54 -21.91 -9.04
N SER A 120 -4.34 -20.97 -9.97
CA SER A 120 -4.50 -21.22 -11.42
C SER A 120 -3.17 -21.36 -12.17
N VAL A 121 -2.05 -21.44 -11.46
CA VAL A 121 -0.72 -21.74 -12.00
C VAL A 121 -0.16 -22.99 -11.32
N TYR A 122 -0.87 -24.12 -11.46
CA TYR A 122 -0.37 -25.49 -11.29
C TYR A 122 -1.23 -26.43 -12.13
#